data_AF-A0A7M7KZU5-F1
#
_entry.id   AF-A0A7M7KZU5-F1
#
_cell.length_a   1.000
_cell.length_b   1.000
_cell.length_c   1.000
_cell.angle_alpha   90.00
_cell.angle_beta   90.00
_cell.angle_gamma   90.00
#
_symmetry.space_group_name_H-M   'P 1'
#
loop_
_entity.id
_entity.type
_entity.pdbx_description
1 polymer ?
#
loop_
_entity_poly.entity_id
_entity_poly.type
_entity_poly.pdbx_seq_one_letter_code
_entity_poly.pdbx_strand_id
1 'polypeptide(L)'
;MKPIIRIIIKLSTATTIGFSGWYLGKYSEQKRHLNTEIRDSGNIFSNVNIKEMPGLPLFGTVSAAVPTEFNTEMGSKLSSTATRISEIMKYGFPGLDHVRSYEDFVLSYDRRNRVAHWVFEHLNKEKLQANQEISRSKCEFKSDPSIHPFFRAENNDYKGSGYDRGHLAAAGNHKCAQKHINETFFLSNISPQVGVGFNRDSWNRLEKYVRHLTKIYKDVYVCTGPLYLPKIEANGKKYVRYEVIGTNHVAVPTHFYKIVVGETHDSKLEMEAFVMPNTPIDDNTPLTNFQVPPESIERAAGLLFFDKISRDKLNKINGKKV
;
A
#
# COMPACT_ATOMS: atom_id res chain seq x y z
N MET A 1 -30.34 -2.86 62.52
CA MET A 1 -30.95 -1.83 61.63
C MET A 1 -30.04 -0.61 61.35
N LYS A 2 -28.70 -0.75 61.31
CA LYS A 2 -27.75 0.37 61.10
C LYS A 2 -26.65 0.21 60.01
N PRO A 3 -26.37 -0.97 59.41
CA PRO A 3 -25.32 -1.06 58.38
C PRO A 3 -25.81 -0.84 56.93
N ILE A 4 -27.07 -1.10 56.62
CA ILE A 4 -27.60 -1.06 55.24
C ILE A 4 -27.77 0.38 54.71
N ILE A 5 -28.12 1.33 55.58
CA ILE A 5 -28.33 2.74 55.20
C ILE A 5 -27.00 3.43 54.81
N ARG A 6 -25.85 3.02 55.37
CA ARG A 6 -24.53 3.60 55.04
C ARG A 6 -24.00 3.19 53.66
N ILE A 7 -24.42 2.05 53.13
CA ILE A 7 -23.99 1.56 51.80
C ILE A 7 -24.79 2.27 50.70
N ILE A 8 -26.09 2.48 50.91
CA ILE A 8 -26.97 3.16 49.93
C ILE A 8 -26.56 4.63 49.74
N ILE A 9 -26.18 5.33 50.82
CA ILE A 9 -25.74 6.74 50.74
C ILE A 9 -24.40 6.89 49.99
N LYS A 10 -23.48 5.92 50.11
CA LYS A 10 -22.19 5.97 49.39
C LYS A 10 -22.32 5.67 47.89
N LEU A 11 -23.26 4.80 47.49
CA LEU A 11 -23.53 4.51 46.08
C LEU A 11 -24.23 5.69 45.37
N SER A 12 -25.14 6.40 46.04
CA SER A 12 -25.86 7.53 45.45
C SER A 12 -24.97 8.76 45.22
N THR A 13 -23.95 8.97 46.06
CA THR A 13 -22.99 10.08 45.90
C THR A 13 -21.98 9.84 44.78
N ALA A 14 -21.63 8.59 44.50
CA ALA A 14 -20.67 8.26 43.45
C ALA A 14 -21.26 8.40 42.03
N THR A 15 -22.54 8.07 41.85
CA THR A 15 -23.23 8.22 40.56
C THR A 15 -23.53 9.67 40.22
N THR A 16 -23.93 10.51 41.18
CA THR A 16 -24.22 11.94 40.94
C THR A 16 -22.99 12.77 40.59
N ILE A 17 -21.82 12.46 41.16
CA ILE A 17 -20.56 13.15 40.82
C ILE A 17 -20.05 12.73 39.43
N GLY A 18 -20.23 11.46 39.06
CA GLY A 18 -19.84 10.96 37.73
C GLY A 18 -20.64 11.58 36.57
N PHE A 19 -21.96 11.71 36.73
CA PHE A 19 -22.82 12.28 35.69
C PHE A 19 -22.64 13.80 35.52
N SER A 20 -22.46 14.54 36.61
CA SER A 20 -22.22 15.98 36.56
C SER A 20 -20.87 16.33 35.94
N GLY A 21 -19.81 15.56 36.26
CA GLY A 21 -18.49 15.69 35.63
C GLY A 21 -18.52 15.42 34.12
N TRP A 22 -19.26 14.40 33.69
CA TRP A 22 -19.39 14.07 32.26
C TRP A 22 -20.15 15.16 31.47
N TYR A 23 -21.23 15.70 32.03
CA TYR A 23 -22.01 16.76 31.37
C TYR A 23 -21.24 18.09 31.30
N LEU A 24 -20.51 18.45 32.37
CA LEU A 24 -19.64 19.63 32.40
C LEU A 24 -18.47 19.47 31.42
N GLY A 25 -17.88 18.28 31.31
CA GLY A 25 -16.83 17.98 30.33
C GLY A 25 -17.31 18.15 28.88
N LYS A 26 -18.48 17.58 28.55
CA LYS A 26 -19.13 17.73 27.23
C LYS A 26 -19.43 19.19 26.89
N TYR A 27 -19.96 19.96 27.84
CA TYR A 27 -20.26 21.38 27.64
C TYR A 27 -18.98 22.22 27.44
N SER A 28 -17.92 21.92 28.19
CA SER A 28 -16.62 22.60 28.06
C SER A 28 -15.96 22.31 26.71
N GLU A 29 -16.01 21.08 26.21
CA GLU A 29 -15.50 20.74 24.86
C GLU A 29 -16.26 21.47 23.76
N GLN A 30 -17.59 21.53 23.86
CA GLN A 30 -18.44 22.17 22.85
C GLN A 30 -18.18 23.68 22.78
N LYS A 31 -17.95 24.33 23.93
CA LYS A 31 -17.56 25.76 23.99
C LYS A 31 -16.14 26.00 23.46
N ARG A 32 -15.23 25.02 23.59
CA ARG A 32 -13.88 25.10 23.02
C ARG A 32 -13.94 25.04 21.49
N HIS A 33 -14.76 24.17 20.92
CA HIS A 33 -14.98 24.10 19.47
C HIS A 33 -15.60 25.38 18.90
N LEU A 34 -16.61 25.96 19.56
CA LEU A 34 -17.19 27.25 19.13
C LEU A 34 -16.16 28.39 19.15
N ASN A 35 -15.30 28.44 20.19
CA ASN A 35 -14.26 29.48 20.27
C ASN A 35 -13.12 29.26 19.26
N THR A 36 -12.88 28.03 18.80
CA THR A 36 -11.92 27.74 17.72
C THR A 36 -12.49 28.14 16.35
N GLU A 37 -13.77 27.87 16.08
CA GLU A 37 -14.44 28.33 14.83
C GLU A 37 -14.54 29.86 14.71
N ILE A 38 -14.75 30.56 15.83
CA ILE A 38 -14.76 32.04 15.86
C ILE A 38 -13.35 32.62 15.64
N ARG A 39 -12.28 31.90 16.02
CA ARG A 39 -10.89 32.35 15.83
C ARG A 39 -10.39 32.16 14.41
N ASP A 40 -10.89 31.15 13.68
CA ASP A 40 -10.51 30.87 12.29
C ASP A 40 -11.39 31.58 11.25
N SER A 41 -12.44 32.29 11.68
CA SER A 41 -13.33 33.07 10.79
C SER A 41 -13.02 34.57 10.74
N GLY A 42 -11.92 35.02 11.37
CA GLY A 42 -11.48 36.42 11.35
C GLY A 42 -10.39 36.64 10.30
N ASN A 43 -10.74 37.40 9.26
CA ASN A 43 -9.92 37.81 8.11
C ASN A 43 -9.76 36.80 6.97
N ILE A 44 -10.73 36.78 6.06
CA ILE A 44 -10.57 36.90 4.60
C ILE A 44 -11.96 37.30 4.07
N PHE A 45 -12.02 38.22 3.11
CA PHE A 45 -13.23 38.87 2.53
C PHE A 45 -13.68 40.17 3.19
N SER A 46 -12.85 41.20 3.08
CA SER A 46 -13.34 42.56 2.87
C SER A 46 -12.89 43.03 1.48
N ASN A 47 -13.86 43.49 0.68
CA ASN A 47 -13.75 44.17 -0.62
C ASN A 47 -13.68 43.30 -1.89
N VAL A 48 -14.80 42.68 -2.25
CA VAL A 48 -15.20 42.59 -3.67
C VAL A 48 -16.72 42.83 -3.77
N ASN A 49 -17.11 43.89 -4.45
CA ASN A 49 -18.50 44.25 -4.70
C ASN A 49 -18.95 43.57 -6.01
N ILE A 50 -19.70 42.46 -5.92
CA ILE A 50 -20.17 41.70 -7.09
C ILE A 50 -21.66 42.01 -7.29
N LYS A 51 -21.95 42.63 -8.43
CA LYS A 51 -23.31 42.91 -8.90
C LYS A 51 -23.84 41.67 -9.61
N GLU A 52 -24.98 41.16 -9.17
CA GLU A 52 -25.67 40.03 -9.83
C GLU A 52 -26.36 40.47 -11.12
N MET A 53 -26.06 39.81 -12.24
CA MET A 53 -26.95 39.73 -13.42
C MET A 53 -26.82 38.37 -14.11
N PRO A 54 -27.90 37.79 -14.65
CA PRO A 54 -27.90 36.48 -15.31
C PRO A 54 -27.73 36.59 -16.84
N GLY A 55 -27.05 35.62 -17.46
CA GLY A 55 -27.22 35.34 -18.89
C GLY A 55 -25.95 35.02 -19.71
N LEU A 56 -25.83 33.73 -20.05
CA LEU A 56 -25.13 33.11 -21.20
C LEU A 56 -23.58 32.98 -21.19
N PRO A 57 -23.07 31.84 -21.72
CA PRO A 57 -21.64 31.52 -21.72
C PRO A 57 -20.92 32.16 -22.91
N LEU A 58 -19.86 32.91 -22.63
CA LEU A 58 -18.85 33.26 -23.63
C LEU A 58 -17.93 32.06 -23.82
N PHE A 59 -18.14 31.31 -24.89
CA PHE A 59 -17.15 30.36 -25.40
C PHE A 59 -15.86 31.14 -25.72
N GLY A 60 -14.88 31.02 -24.83
CA GLY A 60 -13.52 31.47 -25.07
C GLY A 60 -12.93 30.69 -26.23
N THR A 61 -12.60 31.40 -27.30
CA THR A 61 -11.87 30.89 -28.46
C THR A 61 -10.59 30.19 -28.00
N VAL A 62 -10.47 28.91 -28.35
CA VAL A 62 -9.26 28.10 -28.14
C VAL A 62 -8.12 28.72 -28.94
N SER A 63 -7.09 29.20 -28.26
CA SER A 63 -5.84 29.63 -28.90
C SER A 63 -5.15 28.39 -29.46
N ALA A 64 -4.96 28.36 -30.78
CA ALA A 64 -4.29 27.29 -31.48
C ALA A 64 -2.84 27.14 -30.97
N ALA A 65 -2.44 25.90 -30.72
CA ALA A 65 -1.12 25.55 -30.26
C ALA A 65 -0.03 26.11 -31.18
N VAL A 66 0.92 26.84 -30.58
CA VAL A 66 2.21 27.12 -31.20
C VAL A 66 2.94 25.77 -31.28
N PRO A 67 3.52 25.36 -32.43
CA PRO A 67 4.29 24.14 -32.51
C PRO A 67 5.51 24.31 -31.62
N THR A 68 5.47 23.69 -30.45
CA THR A 68 6.67 23.52 -29.62
C THR A 68 7.45 22.40 -30.26
N GLU A 69 8.75 22.60 -30.48
CA GLU A 69 9.65 21.57 -30.98
C GLU A 69 9.45 20.28 -30.16
N PHE A 70 8.88 19.25 -30.79
CA PHE A 70 8.77 17.94 -30.18
C PHE A 70 10.20 17.45 -29.96
N ASN A 71 10.68 17.51 -28.71
CA ASN A 71 11.89 16.81 -28.32
C ASN A 71 11.71 15.33 -28.65
N THR A 72 12.35 14.87 -29.72
CA THR A 72 12.32 13.49 -30.21
C THR A 72 12.68 12.48 -29.11
N GLU A 73 13.53 12.88 -28.15
CA GLU A 73 13.87 12.10 -26.96
C GLU A 73 12.71 11.90 -25.98
N MET A 74 11.80 12.87 -25.86
CA MET A 74 10.64 12.75 -24.99
C MET A 74 9.63 11.78 -25.58
N GLY A 75 9.42 11.83 -26.90
CA GLY A 75 8.57 10.87 -27.62
C GLY A 75 9.08 9.43 -27.54
N SER A 76 10.39 9.20 -27.69
CA SER A 76 10.98 7.86 -27.56
C SER A 76 10.90 7.31 -26.13
N LYS A 77 11.12 8.16 -25.12
CA LYS A 77 11.02 7.78 -23.71
C LYS A 77 9.59 7.46 -23.26
N LEU A 78 8.60 8.26 -23.68
CA LEU A 78 7.19 7.95 -23.42
C LEU A 78 6.78 6.62 -24.07
N SER A 79 7.26 6.35 -25.29
CA SER A 79 7.03 5.08 -25.98
C SER A 79 7.66 3.89 -25.24
N SER A 80 8.90 4.02 -24.76
CA SER A 80 9.56 2.95 -23.99
C SER A 80 8.88 2.68 -22.64
N THR A 81 8.45 3.72 -21.93
CA THR A 81 7.75 3.55 -20.64
C THR A 81 6.38 2.91 -20.84
N ALA A 82 5.61 3.35 -21.85
CA ALA A 82 4.32 2.73 -22.17
C ALA A 82 4.47 1.25 -22.56
N THR A 83 5.53 0.91 -23.29
CA THR A 83 5.89 -0.46 -23.64
C THR A 83 6.19 -1.27 -22.37
N ARG A 84 7.03 -0.74 -21.46
CA ARG A 84 7.40 -1.45 -20.23
C ARG A 84 6.22 -1.68 -19.29
N ILE A 85 5.31 -0.72 -19.15
CA ILE A 85 4.07 -0.88 -18.37
C ILE A 85 3.22 -2.01 -18.98
N SER A 86 3.08 -2.03 -20.31
CA SER A 86 2.31 -3.06 -21.01
C SER A 86 2.90 -4.46 -20.83
N GLU A 87 4.24 -4.57 -20.79
CA GLU A 87 4.91 -5.81 -20.43
C GLU A 87 4.61 -6.24 -18.99
N ILE A 88 4.72 -5.34 -18.01
CA ILE A 88 4.50 -5.65 -16.59
C ILE A 88 3.05 -6.05 -16.35
N MET A 89 2.12 -5.31 -16.95
CA MET A 89 0.67 -5.45 -16.75
C MET A 89 0.02 -6.35 -17.81
N LYS A 90 0.79 -7.25 -18.43
CA LYS A 90 0.35 -8.20 -19.47
C LYS A 90 -0.97 -8.88 -19.10
N TYR A 91 -1.11 -9.29 -17.84
CA TYR A 91 -2.25 -10.06 -17.33
C TYR A 91 -3.30 -9.25 -16.57
N GLY A 92 -3.31 -7.93 -16.72
CA GLY A 92 -4.34 -7.06 -16.15
C GLY A 92 -3.89 -6.28 -14.91
N PHE A 93 -4.73 -5.32 -14.53
CA PHE A 93 -4.51 -4.46 -13.36
C PHE A 93 -5.36 -4.98 -12.21
N PRO A 94 -4.78 -5.25 -11.02
CA PRO A 94 -5.58 -5.74 -9.90
C PRO A 94 -6.69 -4.79 -9.43
N GLY A 95 -6.47 -3.49 -9.61
CA GLY A 95 -7.39 -2.39 -9.39
C GLY A 95 -6.82 -1.11 -10.02
N LEU A 96 -7.56 -0.01 -10.02
CA LEU A 96 -7.13 1.22 -10.70
C LEU A 96 -6.99 2.44 -9.79
N ASP A 97 -7.10 2.27 -8.47
CA ASP A 97 -6.95 3.39 -7.53
C ASP A 97 -5.50 3.90 -7.52
N HIS A 98 -5.34 5.20 -7.80
CA HIS A 98 -4.06 5.93 -7.73
C HIS A 98 -2.84 5.17 -8.31
N VAL A 99 -2.99 4.62 -9.52
CA VAL A 99 -1.92 3.88 -10.20
C VAL A 99 -0.76 4.81 -10.56
N ARG A 100 0.46 4.35 -10.28
CA ARG A 100 1.72 4.98 -10.64
C ARG A 100 2.61 3.97 -11.33
N SER A 101 3.28 4.45 -12.37
CA SER A 101 4.26 3.67 -13.13
C SER A 101 5.64 4.21 -12.80
N TYR A 102 6.50 3.32 -12.32
CA TYR A 102 7.94 3.55 -12.20
C TYR A 102 8.63 2.89 -13.40
N GLU A 103 9.95 3.02 -13.52
CA GLU A 103 10.67 2.54 -14.70
C GLU A 103 10.61 1.00 -14.84
N ASP A 104 10.45 0.26 -13.74
CA ASP A 104 10.54 -1.21 -13.75
C ASP A 104 9.53 -1.95 -12.87
N PHE A 105 8.57 -1.23 -12.28
CA PHE A 105 7.41 -1.79 -11.59
C PHE A 105 6.22 -0.85 -11.64
N VAL A 106 5.02 -1.38 -11.42
CA VAL A 106 3.77 -0.60 -11.35
C VAL A 106 3.21 -0.72 -9.94
N LEU A 107 2.62 0.36 -9.43
CA LEU A 107 2.10 0.45 -8.07
C LEU A 107 0.72 1.10 -8.07
N SER A 108 -0.18 0.64 -7.21
CA SER A 108 -1.43 1.33 -6.85
C SER A 108 -1.34 1.78 -5.40
N TYR A 109 -1.55 3.07 -5.13
CA TYR A 109 -1.28 3.64 -3.81
C TYR A 109 -2.56 3.88 -2.99
N ASP A 110 -2.63 3.32 -1.78
CA ASP A 110 -3.71 3.58 -0.84
C ASP A 110 -3.42 4.88 -0.07
N ARG A 111 -4.00 5.98 -0.55
CA ARG A 111 -3.90 7.29 0.10
C ARG A 111 -4.43 7.31 1.53
N ARG A 112 -5.38 6.43 1.88
CA ARG A 112 -5.96 6.33 3.23
C ARG A 112 -5.00 5.62 4.18
N ASN A 113 -4.35 4.55 3.73
CA ASN A 113 -3.43 3.78 4.58
C ASN A 113 -1.96 4.23 4.47
N ARG A 114 -1.62 5.11 3.52
CA ARG A 114 -0.27 5.60 3.25
C ARG A 114 0.73 4.50 2.87
N VAL A 115 0.22 3.40 2.33
CA VAL A 115 0.98 2.26 1.78
C VAL A 115 0.37 1.87 0.43
N ALA A 116 1.00 0.99 -0.35
CA ALA A 116 0.39 0.53 -1.59
C ALA A 116 -0.83 -0.39 -1.34
N HIS A 117 -1.83 -0.34 -2.22
CA HIS A 117 -2.80 -1.43 -2.37
C HIS A 117 -2.11 -2.67 -2.93
N TRP A 118 -1.29 -2.48 -3.97
CA TRP A 118 -0.52 -3.52 -4.62
C TRP A 118 0.65 -2.92 -5.41
N VAL A 119 1.66 -3.76 -5.65
CA VAL A 119 2.70 -3.54 -6.65
C VAL A 119 2.76 -4.73 -7.59
N PHE A 120 3.23 -4.49 -8.81
CA PHE A 120 3.33 -5.49 -9.86
C PHE A 120 4.70 -5.42 -10.52
N GLU A 121 5.35 -6.57 -10.64
CA GLU A 121 6.70 -6.71 -11.18
C GLU A 121 6.70 -7.79 -12.27
N HIS A 122 7.51 -7.58 -13.31
CA HIS A 122 7.80 -8.59 -14.34
C HIS A 122 9.31 -8.85 -14.35
N LEU A 123 9.69 -10.08 -13.99
CA LEU A 123 11.04 -10.55 -13.80
C LEU A 123 11.39 -11.61 -14.86
N ASN A 124 12.65 -11.60 -15.30
CA ASN A 124 13.23 -12.71 -16.06
C ASN A 124 14.71 -12.84 -15.71
N LYS A 125 15.34 -13.90 -16.22
CA LYS A 125 16.72 -14.24 -15.86
C LYS A 125 17.70 -13.13 -16.25
N GLU A 126 17.47 -12.47 -17.38
CA GLU A 126 18.31 -11.40 -17.93
C GLU A 126 18.25 -10.15 -17.04
N LYS A 127 17.06 -9.73 -16.62
CA LYS A 127 16.85 -8.54 -15.78
C LYS A 127 17.41 -8.69 -14.35
N LEU A 128 17.57 -9.93 -13.87
CA LEU A 128 18.12 -10.22 -12.54
C LEU A 128 19.64 -10.41 -12.50
N GLN A 129 20.32 -10.36 -13.64
CA GLN A 129 21.77 -10.47 -13.69
C GLN A 129 22.43 -9.38 -12.84
N ALA A 130 23.53 -9.73 -12.19
CA ALA A 130 24.27 -8.78 -11.38
C ALA A 130 24.96 -7.76 -12.30
N ASN A 131 24.62 -6.48 -12.15
CA ASN A 131 25.34 -5.39 -12.78
C ASN A 131 26.20 -4.68 -11.72
N GLN A 132 27.52 -4.65 -11.94
CA GLN A 132 28.50 -4.08 -11.00
C GLN A 132 28.35 -2.55 -10.86
N GLU A 133 27.75 -1.88 -11.84
CA GLU A 133 27.52 -0.42 -11.81
C GLU A 133 26.39 -0.04 -10.84
N ILE A 134 25.53 -0.99 -10.50
CA ILE A 134 24.36 -0.79 -9.65
C ILE A 134 24.72 -1.12 -8.21
N SER A 135 24.56 -0.14 -7.34
CA SER A 135 24.80 -0.32 -5.91
C SER A 135 23.57 0.06 -5.09
N ARG A 136 23.11 -0.88 -4.27
CA ARG A 136 22.06 -0.65 -3.26
C ARG A 136 22.52 0.34 -2.19
N SER A 137 23.82 0.47 -1.92
CA SER A 137 24.33 1.40 -0.91
C SER A 137 24.14 2.87 -1.30
N LYS A 138 23.89 3.15 -2.59
CA LYS A 138 23.58 4.49 -3.11
C LYS A 138 22.10 4.84 -2.99
N CYS A 139 21.26 3.91 -2.52
CA CYS A 139 19.82 4.11 -2.41
C CYS A 139 19.46 4.67 -1.03
N GLU A 140 18.57 5.65 -1.01
CA GLU A 140 18.06 6.26 0.21
C GLU A 140 16.54 6.18 0.24
N PHE A 141 15.99 5.78 1.38
CA PHE A 141 14.55 5.86 1.61
C PHE A 141 14.11 7.32 1.59
N LYS A 142 13.18 7.64 0.70
CA LYS A 142 12.69 9.01 0.54
C LYS A 142 11.20 9.03 0.26
N SER A 143 10.55 10.11 0.69
CA SER A 143 9.16 10.37 0.39
C SER A 143 8.94 10.46 -1.13
N ASP A 144 7.80 9.99 -1.63
CA ASP A 144 7.45 10.16 -3.05
C ASP A 144 6.83 11.55 -3.29
N PRO A 145 7.52 12.47 -3.99
CA PRO A 145 7.02 13.82 -4.20
C PRO A 145 5.77 13.88 -5.08
N SER A 146 5.49 12.81 -5.85
CA SER A 146 4.32 12.73 -6.71
C SER A 146 3.02 12.45 -5.94
N ILE A 147 3.12 12.03 -4.68
CA ILE A 147 1.99 11.84 -3.76
C ILE A 147 1.72 13.16 -3.04
N HIS A 148 0.46 13.59 -3.01
CA HIS A 148 0.04 14.80 -2.31
C HIS A 148 0.42 14.72 -0.81
N PRO A 149 0.93 15.80 -0.18
CA PRO A 149 1.45 15.78 1.19
C PRO A 149 0.53 15.16 2.25
N PHE A 150 -0.80 15.36 2.17
CA PHE A 150 -1.77 14.76 3.11
C PHE A 150 -1.76 13.23 3.17
N PHE A 151 -1.29 12.59 2.10
CA PHE A 151 -1.34 11.15 1.92
C PHE A 151 0.05 10.55 1.83
N ARG A 152 1.09 11.33 2.11
CA ARG A 152 2.48 10.91 1.95
C ARG A 152 2.99 10.30 3.26
N ALA A 153 3.65 9.14 3.16
CA ALA A 153 4.44 8.60 4.25
C ALA A 153 5.83 9.26 4.28
N GLU A 154 6.34 9.52 5.48
CA GLU A 154 7.62 10.15 5.73
C GLU A 154 8.54 9.23 6.56
N ASN A 155 9.86 9.43 6.45
CA ASN A 155 10.81 8.61 7.21
C ASN A 155 10.60 8.71 8.73
N ASN A 156 10.11 9.86 9.21
CA ASN A 156 9.79 10.07 10.62
C ASN A 156 8.62 9.19 11.11
N ASP A 157 7.71 8.76 10.23
CA ASP A 157 6.62 7.87 10.64
C ASP A 157 7.13 6.48 11.03
N TYR A 158 8.23 6.05 10.41
CA TYR A 158 8.87 4.76 10.66
C TYR A 158 9.91 4.81 11.78
N LYS A 159 10.51 5.99 12.02
CA LYS A 159 11.59 6.16 12.99
C LYS A 159 11.10 5.86 14.41
N GLY A 160 11.69 4.86 15.05
CA GLY A 160 11.33 4.46 16.42
C GLY A 160 9.99 3.74 16.53
N SER A 161 9.35 3.36 15.41
CA SER A 161 8.05 2.68 15.40
C SER A 161 8.12 1.19 15.82
N GLY A 162 9.31 0.60 15.81
CA GLY A 162 9.49 -0.86 15.96
C GLY A 162 9.35 -1.64 14.65
N TYR A 163 8.99 -0.99 13.54
CA TYR A 163 8.85 -1.61 12.22
C TYR A 163 9.97 -1.18 11.27
N ASP A 164 10.35 -2.10 10.39
CA ASP A 164 11.18 -1.79 9.24
C ASP A 164 10.37 -1.09 8.14
N ARG A 165 11.09 -0.34 7.31
CA ARG A 165 10.63 0.11 5.99
C ARG A 165 10.71 -1.08 5.02
N GLY A 166 9.69 -1.93 5.06
CA GLY A 166 9.59 -3.14 4.26
C GLY A 166 9.17 -2.85 2.82
N HIS A 167 9.93 -3.33 1.84
CA HIS A 167 9.62 -3.13 0.43
C HIS A 167 8.50 -4.09 -0.01
N LEU A 168 7.62 -3.60 -0.89
CA LEU A 168 6.69 -4.48 -1.62
C LEU A 168 7.33 -4.95 -2.93
N ALA A 169 7.76 -4.02 -3.78
CA ALA A 169 8.62 -4.27 -4.93
C ALA A 169 10.07 -4.28 -4.45
N ALA A 170 10.67 -5.46 -4.40
CA ALA A 170 11.92 -5.65 -3.68
C ALA A 170 13.10 -5.09 -4.47
N ALA A 171 13.98 -4.31 -3.83
CA ALA A 171 15.18 -3.75 -4.47
C ALA A 171 16.03 -4.79 -5.23
N GLY A 172 16.07 -6.03 -4.74
CA GLY A 172 16.80 -7.13 -5.36
C GLY A 172 16.22 -7.63 -6.70
N ASN A 173 15.04 -7.17 -7.08
CA ASN A 173 14.35 -7.54 -8.32
C ASN A 173 14.66 -6.57 -9.48
N HIS A 174 15.19 -5.38 -9.18
CA HIS A 174 15.33 -4.27 -10.12
C HIS A 174 16.80 -3.90 -10.35
N LYS A 175 17.51 -4.72 -11.15
CA LYS A 175 18.97 -4.67 -11.32
C LYS A 175 19.43 -4.28 -12.73
N CYS A 176 18.58 -3.67 -13.55
CA CYS A 176 18.99 -3.24 -14.89
C CYS A 176 19.63 -1.86 -14.92
N ALA A 177 19.19 -0.94 -14.04
CA ALA A 177 19.76 0.40 -13.92
C ALA A 177 19.69 0.91 -12.48
N GLN A 178 20.62 1.80 -12.09
CA GLN A 178 20.61 2.42 -10.75
C GLN A 178 19.28 3.15 -10.47
N LYS A 179 18.66 3.74 -11.50
CA LYS A 179 17.36 4.38 -11.36
C LYS A 179 16.27 3.39 -10.94
N HIS A 180 16.24 2.18 -11.51
CA HIS A 180 15.20 1.19 -11.20
C HIS A 180 15.26 0.79 -9.72
N ILE A 181 16.45 0.49 -9.20
CA ILE A 181 16.61 0.17 -7.78
C ILE A 181 16.31 1.40 -6.90
N ASN A 182 16.70 2.62 -7.29
CA ASN A 182 16.43 3.82 -6.50
C ASN A 182 14.93 4.06 -6.30
N GLU A 183 14.10 3.79 -7.32
CA GLU A 183 12.65 3.99 -7.26
C GLU A 183 11.96 3.02 -6.28
N THR A 184 12.55 1.85 -6.01
CA THR A 184 12.04 0.93 -5.00
C THR A 184 12.12 1.49 -3.57
N PHE A 185 12.98 2.48 -3.34
CA PHE A 185 13.17 3.13 -2.03
C PHE A 185 12.21 4.32 -1.80
N PHE A 186 11.30 4.58 -2.73
CA PHE A 186 10.20 5.51 -2.45
C PHE A 186 9.28 4.96 -1.37
N LEU A 187 8.94 5.79 -0.37
CA LEU A 187 8.06 5.39 0.73
C LEU A 187 6.64 5.00 0.29
N SER A 188 6.24 5.31 -0.95
CA SER A 188 5.01 4.79 -1.56
C SER A 188 5.03 3.27 -1.75
N ASN A 189 6.21 2.68 -1.99
CA ASN A 189 6.45 1.23 -2.12
C ASN A 189 6.70 0.54 -0.76
N ILE A 190 6.63 1.29 0.34
CA ILE A 190 7.00 0.79 1.67
C ILE A 190 5.76 0.53 2.50
N SER A 191 5.80 -0.56 3.27
CA SER A 191 4.85 -0.82 4.34
C SER A 191 5.58 -1.13 5.65
N PRO A 192 5.00 -0.81 6.82
CA PRO A 192 5.56 -1.22 8.10
C PRO A 192 5.59 -2.75 8.20
N GLN A 193 6.79 -3.31 8.30
CA GLN A 193 6.99 -4.75 8.43
C GLN A 193 7.76 -5.06 9.70
N VAL A 194 7.42 -6.15 10.38
CA VAL A 194 8.26 -6.68 11.46
C VAL A 194 9.65 -6.96 10.91
N GLY A 195 10.68 -6.50 11.62
CA GLY A 195 12.06 -6.62 11.15
C GLY A 195 12.61 -8.04 11.24
N VAL A 196 13.07 -8.41 12.43
CA VAL A 196 13.65 -9.74 12.72
C VAL A 196 12.55 -10.80 12.72
N GLY A 197 12.80 -11.92 12.06
CA GLY A 197 11.87 -13.03 11.87
C GLY A 197 10.88 -12.82 10.72
N PHE A 198 10.81 -11.63 10.10
CA PHE A 198 9.92 -11.35 8.98
C PHE A 198 10.61 -10.64 7.81
N ASN A 199 10.63 -9.31 7.75
CA ASN A 199 11.18 -8.53 6.61
C ASN A 199 12.62 -8.96 6.27
N ARG A 200 13.47 -9.11 7.30
CA ARG A 200 14.90 -9.43 7.12
C ARG A 200 15.15 -10.90 6.79
N ASP A 201 14.19 -11.76 7.14
CA ASP A 201 14.34 -13.22 7.20
C ASP A 201 13.27 -13.92 6.35
N SER A 202 12.15 -14.34 6.93
CA SER A 202 11.12 -15.16 6.26
C SER A 202 10.48 -14.50 5.02
N TRP A 203 10.24 -13.19 5.03
CA TRP A 203 9.75 -12.46 3.85
C TRP A 203 10.81 -12.40 2.75
N ASN A 204 12.06 -12.09 3.11
CA ASN A 204 13.21 -12.12 2.19
C ASN A 204 13.47 -13.53 1.63
N ARG A 205 13.20 -14.61 2.38
CA ARG A 205 13.23 -15.99 1.87
C ARG A 205 12.21 -16.17 0.76
N LEU A 206 10.98 -15.69 0.92
CA LEU A 206 9.97 -15.71 -0.14
C LEU A 206 10.42 -14.89 -1.35
N GLU A 207 10.99 -13.70 -1.16
CA GLU A 207 11.52 -12.90 -2.26
C GLU A 207 12.67 -13.59 -3.01
N LYS A 208 13.60 -14.24 -2.30
CA LYS A 208 14.66 -15.05 -2.90
C LYS A 208 14.10 -16.22 -3.69
N TYR A 209 13.05 -16.87 -3.18
CA TYR A 209 12.34 -17.93 -3.88
C TYR A 209 11.70 -17.42 -5.18
N VAL A 210 10.96 -16.31 -5.15
CA VAL A 210 10.36 -15.72 -6.37
C VAL A 210 11.43 -15.36 -7.41
N ARG A 211 12.58 -14.83 -7.00
CA ARG A 211 13.72 -14.62 -7.91
C ARG A 211 14.30 -15.92 -8.45
N HIS A 212 14.33 -16.99 -7.65
CA HIS A 212 14.80 -18.29 -8.10
C HIS A 212 13.90 -18.88 -9.19
N LEU A 213 12.60 -18.58 -9.18
CA LEU A 213 11.65 -19.05 -10.19
C LEU A 213 12.02 -18.61 -11.61
N THR A 214 12.80 -17.54 -11.81
CA THR A 214 13.30 -17.15 -13.16
C THR A 214 14.37 -18.12 -13.71
N LYS A 215 14.79 -19.12 -12.94
CA LYS A 215 15.60 -20.24 -13.44
C LYS A 215 14.75 -21.38 -14.00
N ILE A 216 13.46 -21.40 -13.67
CA ILE A 216 12.49 -22.44 -14.04
C ILE A 216 11.56 -21.92 -15.15
N TYR A 217 11.09 -20.70 -14.99
CA TYR A 217 10.21 -20.00 -15.92
C TYR A 217 10.98 -18.98 -16.74
N LYS A 218 10.55 -18.79 -17.99
CA LYS A 218 11.07 -17.77 -18.89
C LYS A 218 10.77 -16.37 -18.34
N ASP A 219 9.51 -16.14 -17.99
CA ASP A 219 9.01 -14.89 -17.45
C ASP A 219 8.25 -15.17 -16.14
N VAL A 220 8.47 -14.32 -15.12
CA VAL A 220 7.82 -14.42 -13.81
C VAL A 220 7.14 -13.09 -13.51
N TYR A 221 5.83 -13.15 -13.31
CA TYR A 221 5.00 -12.01 -12.95
C TYR A 221 4.61 -12.13 -11.50
N VAL A 222 4.82 -11.08 -10.71
CA VAL A 222 4.49 -11.10 -9.28
C VAL A 222 3.72 -9.86 -8.87
N CYS A 223 2.59 -10.08 -8.21
CA CYS A 223 1.85 -9.04 -7.51
C CYS A 223 2.07 -9.19 -6.00
N THR A 224 2.44 -8.10 -5.33
CA THR A 224 2.68 -8.06 -3.89
C THR A 224 1.80 -6.99 -3.26
N GLY A 225 1.25 -7.25 -2.08
CA GLY A 225 0.48 -6.22 -1.35
C GLY A 225 0.17 -6.56 0.11
N PRO A 226 -0.29 -5.57 0.88
CA PRO A 226 -0.74 -5.75 2.26
C PRO A 226 -2.15 -6.34 2.36
N LEU A 227 -2.47 -6.94 3.51
CA LEU A 227 -3.82 -7.37 3.89
C LEU A 227 -4.15 -6.94 5.32
N TYR A 228 -5.44 -6.68 5.53
CA TYR A 228 -6.02 -6.32 6.82
C TYR A 228 -7.09 -7.35 7.19
N LEU A 229 -6.65 -8.50 7.71
CA LEU A 229 -7.51 -9.66 7.92
C LEU A 229 -8.25 -9.59 9.25
N PRO A 230 -9.53 -10.01 9.30
CA PRO A 230 -10.30 -10.02 10.52
C PRO A 230 -9.87 -11.15 11.46
N LYS A 231 -9.99 -10.92 12.77
CA LYS A 231 -9.88 -11.96 13.81
C LYS A 231 -11.19 -12.03 14.61
N ILE A 232 -11.53 -13.23 15.08
CA ILE A 232 -12.65 -13.42 16.01
C ILE A 232 -12.16 -13.06 17.41
N GLU A 233 -12.85 -12.15 18.08
CA GLU A 233 -12.56 -11.79 19.47
C GLU A 233 -13.41 -12.61 20.46
N ALA A 234 -13.14 -12.46 21.76
CA ALA A 234 -13.79 -13.24 22.82
C ALA A 234 -15.33 -13.11 22.85
N ASN A 235 -15.88 -12.03 22.26
CA ASN A 235 -17.32 -11.82 22.11
C ASN A 235 -17.94 -12.54 20.90
N GLY A 236 -17.17 -13.36 20.17
CA GLY A 236 -17.61 -14.11 19.00
C GLY A 236 -17.75 -13.29 17.71
N LYS A 237 -17.50 -11.97 17.74
CA LYS A 237 -17.57 -11.09 16.57
C LYS A 237 -16.22 -10.98 15.87
N LYS A 238 -16.25 -10.67 14.57
CA LYS A 238 -15.05 -10.45 13.75
C LYS A 238 -14.70 -8.97 13.72
N TYR A 239 -13.43 -8.67 13.97
CA TYR A 239 -12.88 -7.31 13.91
C TYR A 239 -11.63 -7.28 13.06
N VAL A 240 -11.48 -6.21 12.28
CA VAL A 240 -10.21 -5.84 11.66
C VAL A 240 -9.56 -4.80 12.56
N ARG A 241 -8.40 -5.14 13.11
CA ARG A 241 -7.61 -4.24 13.97
C ARG A 241 -6.16 -4.26 13.52
N TYR A 242 -5.61 -3.08 13.32
CA TYR A 242 -4.22 -2.87 12.96
C TYR A 242 -3.71 -1.59 13.60
N GLU A 243 -2.41 -1.52 13.82
CA GLU A 243 -1.73 -0.33 14.32
C GLU A 243 -1.57 0.71 13.20
N VAL A 244 -1.52 1.99 13.55
CA VAL A 244 -1.06 3.06 12.67
C VAL A 244 0.14 3.75 13.33
N ILE A 245 1.19 4.03 12.56
CA ILE A 245 2.44 4.61 13.07
C ILE A 245 2.66 6.02 12.54
N GLY A 246 3.42 6.82 13.29
CA GLY A 246 3.80 8.17 12.91
C GLY A 246 2.66 9.19 12.96
N THR A 247 2.99 10.44 12.65
CA THR A 247 2.00 11.54 12.60
C THR A 247 1.07 11.42 11.39
N ASN A 248 1.52 10.73 10.34
CA ASN A 248 0.74 10.52 9.12
C ASN A 248 -0.16 9.27 9.19
N HIS A 249 -0.18 8.56 10.34
CA HIS A 249 -1.00 7.38 10.59
C HIS A 249 -0.83 6.30 9.50
N VAL A 250 0.43 5.93 9.20
CA VAL A 250 0.74 4.88 8.23
C VAL A 250 0.27 3.54 8.78
N ALA A 251 -0.57 2.82 8.05
CA ALA A 251 -1.15 1.57 8.51
C ALA A 251 -0.10 0.45 8.55
N VAL A 252 -0.11 -0.34 9.63
CA VAL A 252 0.68 -1.57 9.78
C VAL A 252 -0.17 -2.76 9.30
N PRO A 253 0.12 -3.36 8.14
CA PRO A 253 -0.66 -4.49 7.64
C PRO A 253 -0.60 -5.68 8.57
N THR A 254 -1.71 -6.43 8.65
CA THR A 254 -1.76 -7.66 9.46
C THR A 254 -1.00 -8.80 8.80
N HIS A 255 -1.02 -8.84 7.47
CA HIS A 255 -0.40 -9.86 6.62
C HIS A 255 0.06 -9.20 5.31
N PHE A 256 0.88 -9.92 4.56
CA PHE A 256 1.24 -9.59 3.19
C PHE A 256 1.01 -10.80 2.29
N TYR A 257 0.74 -10.53 1.02
CA TYR A 257 0.62 -11.57 0.01
C TYR A 257 1.66 -11.41 -1.11
N LYS A 258 1.95 -12.53 -1.77
CA LYS A 258 2.50 -12.55 -3.12
C LYS A 258 1.69 -13.53 -3.96
N ILE A 259 1.25 -13.10 -5.14
CA ILE A 259 0.70 -13.98 -6.18
C ILE A 259 1.65 -13.93 -7.36
N VAL A 260 2.10 -15.10 -7.79
CA VAL A 260 3.13 -15.27 -8.80
C VAL A 260 2.56 -16.11 -9.93
N VAL A 261 2.78 -15.67 -11.17
CA VAL A 261 2.55 -16.48 -12.37
C VAL A 261 3.89 -16.65 -13.10
N GLY A 262 4.30 -17.91 -13.27
CA GLY A 262 5.43 -18.28 -14.11
C GLY A 262 4.97 -18.72 -15.50
N GLU A 263 5.61 -18.19 -16.54
CA GLU A 263 5.44 -18.64 -17.92
C GLU A 263 6.59 -19.58 -18.29
N THR A 264 6.26 -20.84 -18.60
CA THR A 264 7.24 -21.83 -19.03
C THR A 264 7.72 -21.56 -20.45
N HIS A 265 8.81 -22.21 -20.87
CA HIS A 265 9.33 -22.10 -22.23
C HIS A 265 8.35 -22.61 -23.31
N ASP A 266 7.42 -23.49 -22.96
CA ASP A 266 6.32 -23.97 -23.82
C ASP A 266 5.01 -23.18 -23.61
N SER A 267 5.10 -21.96 -23.06
CA SER A 267 3.98 -21.02 -22.86
C SER A 267 2.83 -21.54 -21.99
N LYS A 268 3.10 -22.51 -21.11
CA LYS A 268 2.18 -22.89 -20.04
C LYS A 268 2.32 -21.92 -18.87
N LEU A 269 1.23 -21.74 -18.15
CA LEU A 269 1.16 -20.85 -17.00
C LEU A 269 0.99 -21.65 -15.71
N GLU A 270 1.81 -21.35 -14.72
CA GLU A 270 1.75 -21.95 -13.39
C GLU A 270 1.67 -20.85 -12.35
N MET A 271 0.78 -21.00 -11.37
CA MET A 271 0.53 -19.98 -10.35
C MET A 271 0.93 -20.46 -8.95
N GLU A 272 1.49 -19.56 -8.17
CA GLU A 272 1.67 -19.74 -6.72
C GLU A 272 1.16 -18.52 -5.95
N ALA A 273 0.53 -18.75 -4.82
CA ALA A 273 -0.13 -17.73 -4.02
C ALA A 273 0.20 -17.91 -2.54
N PHE A 274 0.78 -16.89 -1.92
CA PHE A 274 1.27 -16.92 -0.54
C PHE A 274 0.62 -15.81 0.30
N VAL A 275 0.31 -16.11 1.56
CA VAL A 275 -0.06 -15.12 2.58
C VAL A 275 0.77 -15.37 3.84
N MET A 276 1.51 -14.36 4.27
CA MET A 276 2.36 -14.43 5.46
C MET A 276 1.94 -13.39 6.50
N PRO A 277 1.83 -13.76 7.79
CA PRO A 277 1.52 -12.81 8.85
C PRO A 277 2.67 -11.83 9.07
N ASN A 278 2.36 -10.56 9.34
CA ASN A 278 3.33 -9.53 9.69
C ASN A 278 3.78 -9.66 11.15
N THR A 279 4.42 -10.79 11.46
CA THR A 279 4.90 -11.18 12.78
C THR A 279 6.21 -11.96 12.64
N PRO A 280 7.03 -12.13 13.69
CA PRO A 280 8.17 -13.03 13.61
C PRO A 280 7.73 -14.45 13.21
N ILE A 281 8.45 -15.06 12.28
CA ILE A 281 8.23 -16.43 11.79
C ILE A 281 9.53 -17.20 11.98
N ASP A 282 9.43 -18.42 12.51
CA ASP A 282 10.57 -19.31 12.70
C ASP A 282 11.23 -19.65 11.34
N ASP A 283 12.56 -19.54 11.28
CA ASP A 283 13.34 -19.73 10.05
C ASP A 283 13.17 -21.12 9.43
N ASN A 284 12.85 -22.14 10.24
CA ASN A 284 12.61 -23.51 9.77
C ASN A 284 11.20 -23.68 9.18
N THR A 285 10.30 -22.71 9.34
CA THR A 285 8.93 -22.79 8.79
C THR A 285 8.99 -22.81 7.26
N PRO A 286 8.52 -23.87 6.58
CA PRO A 286 8.53 -23.96 5.13
C PRO A 286 7.64 -22.90 4.46
N LEU A 287 8.05 -22.36 3.32
CA LEU A 287 7.25 -21.38 2.57
C LEU A 287 5.91 -21.96 2.08
N THR A 288 5.87 -23.27 1.84
CA THR A 288 4.66 -24.01 1.44
C THR A 288 3.54 -23.94 2.49
N ASN A 289 3.87 -23.73 3.77
CA ASN A 289 2.86 -23.55 4.83
C ASN A 289 2.05 -22.26 4.65
N PHE A 290 2.57 -21.30 3.89
CA PHE A 290 1.91 -20.03 3.61
C PHE A 290 1.17 -20.03 2.27
N GLN A 291 1.16 -21.14 1.53
CA GLN A 291 0.40 -21.24 0.30
C GLN A 291 -1.10 -21.27 0.58
N VAL A 292 -1.85 -20.44 -0.14
CA VAL A 292 -3.31 -20.33 -0.02
C VAL A 292 -3.95 -20.38 -1.40
N PRO A 293 -5.24 -20.72 -1.51
CA PRO A 293 -5.96 -20.53 -2.76
C PRO A 293 -5.91 -19.04 -3.18
N PRO A 294 -5.60 -18.73 -4.43
CA PRO A 294 -5.47 -17.35 -4.90
C PRO A 294 -6.77 -16.55 -4.71
N GLU A 295 -7.93 -17.20 -4.80
CA GLU A 295 -9.25 -16.58 -4.57
C GLU A 295 -9.41 -16.09 -3.12
N SER A 296 -8.69 -16.69 -2.17
CA SER A 296 -8.68 -16.22 -0.78
C SER A 296 -8.01 -14.86 -0.66
N ILE A 297 -6.96 -14.62 -1.45
CA ILE A 297 -6.29 -13.32 -1.50
C ILE A 297 -7.17 -12.31 -2.23
N GLU A 298 -7.79 -12.67 -3.35
CA GLU A 298 -8.72 -11.80 -4.10
C GLU A 298 -9.85 -11.29 -3.20
N ARG A 299 -10.50 -12.20 -2.46
CA ARG A 299 -11.57 -11.85 -1.51
C ARG A 299 -11.09 -10.96 -0.37
N ALA A 300 -9.88 -11.20 0.13
CA ALA A 300 -9.34 -10.45 1.25
C ALA A 300 -8.81 -9.07 0.86
N ALA A 301 -8.24 -8.94 -0.33
CA ALA A 301 -7.69 -7.69 -0.86
C ALA A 301 -8.76 -6.82 -1.53
N GLY A 302 -9.86 -7.42 -2.00
CA GLY A 302 -10.85 -6.72 -2.83
C GLY A 302 -10.32 -6.41 -4.24
N LEU A 303 -9.46 -7.30 -4.77
CA LEU A 303 -8.78 -7.16 -6.05
C LEU A 303 -8.90 -8.47 -6.84
N LEU A 304 -8.77 -8.42 -8.16
CA LEU A 304 -8.68 -9.61 -9.02
C LEU A 304 -7.27 -9.70 -9.57
N PHE A 305 -6.61 -10.85 -9.46
CA PHE A 305 -5.22 -10.98 -9.92
C PHE A 305 -5.17 -11.83 -11.17
N PHE A 306 -4.42 -11.36 -12.17
CA PHE A 306 -4.27 -12.07 -13.44
C PHE A 306 -5.61 -12.32 -14.14
N ASP A 307 -6.53 -11.36 -14.11
CA ASP A 307 -7.92 -11.49 -14.57
C ASP A 307 -8.08 -11.78 -16.08
N LYS A 308 -7.03 -11.51 -16.86
CA LYS A 308 -6.96 -11.91 -18.28
C LYS A 308 -6.64 -13.40 -18.49
N ILE A 309 -6.27 -14.13 -17.43
CA ILE A 309 -6.02 -15.57 -17.46
C ILE A 309 -7.20 -16.28 -16.82
N SER A 310 -7.89 -17.11 -17.60
CA SER A 310 -8.89 -18.01 -17.06
C SER A 310 -8.21 -19.12 -16.24
N ARG A 311 -8.72 -19.40 -15.04
CA ARG A 311 -8.08 -20.30 -14.05
C ARG A 311 -7.91 -21.73 -14.56
N ASP A 312 -8.83 -22.21 -15.38
CA ASP A 312 -8.80 -23.50 -16.08
C ASP A 312 -7.68 -23.62 -17.12
N LYS A 313 -7.09 -22.49 -17.56
CA LYS A 313 -5.93 -22.47 -18.46
C LYS A 313 -4.60 -22.56 -17.72
N LEU A 314 -4.59 -22.51 -16.39
CA LEU A 314 -3.39 -22.72 -15.59
C LEU A 314 -3.06 -24.21 -15.58
N ASN A 315 -1.79 -24.55 -15.82
CA ASN A 315 -1.33 -25.94 -15.74
C ASN A 315 -1.18 -26.39 -14.29
N LYS A 316 -0.83 -25.46 -13.38
CA LYS A 316 -0.72 -25.72 -11.93
C LYS A 316 -1.11 -24.50 -11.10
N ILE A 317 -1.63 -24.77 -9.90
CA ILE A 317 -1.80 -23.82 -8.81
C ILE A 317 -1.18 -24.42 -7.54
N ASN A 318 -0.23 -23.71 -6.93
CA ASN A 318 0.50 -24.15 -5.73
C ASN A 318 1.08 -25.58 -5.88
N GLY A 319 1.70 -25.85 -7.03
CA GLY A 319 2.29 -27.15 -7.36
C GLY A 319 1.31 -28.28 -7.72
N LYS A 320 -0.01 -28.05 -7.61
CA LYS A 320 -1.05 -29.03 -7.97
C LYS A 320 -1.58 -28.75 -9.36
N LYS A 321 -1.79 -29.80 -10.18
CA LYS A 321 -2.46 -29.66 -11.48
C LYS A 321 -3.90 -29.17 -11.29
N VAL A 322 -4.34 -28.31 -12.20
CA VAL A 322 -5.72 -27.79 -12.26
C VAL A 322 -6.62 -28.77 -13.00
#